data_AF-M1Z3C3-F1
#
_entry.id   AF-M1Z3C3-F1
#
_cell.length_a   1.000
_cell.length_b   1.000
_cell.length_c   1.000
_cell.angle_alpha   90.00
_cell.angle_beta   90.00
_cell.angle_gamma   90.00
#
_symmetry.space_group_name_H-M   'P 1'
#
loop_
_entity.id
_entity.type
_entity.pdbx_description
1 polymer ?
#
loop_
_entity_poly.entity_id
_entity_poly.type
_entity_poly.pdbx_seq_one_letter_code
_entity_poly.pdbx_strand_id
1 'polypeptide(L)'
;MYVSELLSFWKVDRNMKSTCKALLLWVGLGIMTSGAVWEMTPEDLGQYIEKKLRRNDRSLKLNEKIIHESGAKFLANSPLLESITVLKIYKGDIGDEGVRALAQSRYLKNLKELSIENNGVTDVGARYLAESPYLGNLETLNLFNNKIGDAGAKALAESQTLSGLLDLNLNYNEVGDAGTLAILHSSSFKRLVHIGLAYNKLGKEGAQALKDFRLRQKIEEWKATDSLENLEKNYIGDRGVMILLESPYISEIQELNLSNNNLTDEAIVALANSSKVSKLRSLRLAGNYITDRGAEALAKSESLGNLKNLDLNFNYIGDEGAFALAKAEHLSQLEMLRLGQNRIGFEGARALDQSPYLKNLIYPIFGFY
;
A
#
# COMPACT_ATOMS: atom_id res chain seq x y z
N MET A 1 -21.86 1.02 -21.08
CA MET A 1 -20.43 0.75 -21.31
C MET A 1 -19.67 0.31 -20.04
N TYR A 2 -20.33 0.08 -18.89
CA TYR A 2 -19.67 -0.22 -17.61
C TYR A 2 -19.76 -1.70 -17.14
N VAL A 3 -20.56 -2.55 -17.78
CA VAL A 3 -20.81 -3.92 -17.29
C VAL A 3 -19.70 -4.90 -17.71
N SER A 4 -19.04 -4.67 -18.85
CA SER A 4 -17.99 -5.56 -19.36
C SER A 4 -16.67 -5.46 -18.59
N GLU A 5 -16.30 -4.28 -18.08
CA GLU A 5 -15.10 -4.09 -17.24
C GLU A 5 -15.28 -4.59 -15.80
N LEU A 6 -16.52 -4.57 -15.28
CA LEU A 6 -16.88 -5.14 -13.97
C LEU A 6 -16.72 -6.68 -13.94
N LEU A 7 -16.97 -7.36 -15.06
CA LEU A 7 -16.88 -8.82 -15.15
C LEU A 7 -15.43 -9.32 -15.26
N SER A 8 -14.51 -8.54 -15.84
CA SER A 8 -13.08 -8.91 -15.88
C SER A 8 -12.39 -8.89 -14.51
N PHE A 9 -12.91 -8.13 -13.55
CA PHE A 9 -12.35 -8.02 -12.20
C PHE A 9 -12.75 -9.16 -11.26
N TRP A 10 -13.80 -9.92 -11.58
CA TRP A 10 -14.36 -10.98 -10.72
C TRP A 10 -13.41 -12.17 -10.48
N LYS A 11 -12.31 -12.27 -11.25
CA LYS A 11 -11.34 -13.38 -11.16
C LYS A 11 -10.19 -13.17 -10.17
N VAL A 12 -9.97 -11.97 -9.62
CA VAL A 12 -8.72 -11.66 -8.91
C VAL A 12 -8.80 -11.67 -7.38
N ASP A 13 -9.99 -11.55 -6.75
CA ASP A 13 -10.07 -11.48 -5.28
C ASP A 13 -11.15 -12.41 -4.70
N ARG A 14 -10.72 -13.43 -3.94
CA ARG A 14 -11.63 -14.41 -3.31
C ARG A 14 -12.21 -13.94 -1.97
N ASN A 15 -11.70 -12.86 -1.37
CA ASN A 15 -12.10 -12.42 -0.02
C ASN A 15 -13.22 -11.36 0.02
N MET A 16 -13.63 -10.80 -1.11
CA MET A 16 -14.73 -9.81 -1.20
C MET A 16 -16.15 -10.38 -1.44
N LYS A 17 -16.35 -11.70 -1.30
CA LYS A 17 -17.57 -12.39 -1.77
C LYS A 17 -18.88 -12.02 -1.05
N SER A 18 -18.86 -11.42 0.14
CA SER A 18 -20.08 -11.12 0.92
C SER A 18 -20.55 -9.67 0.79
N THR A 19 -19.65 -8.69 0.70
CA THR A 19 -19.98 -7.26 0.70
C THR A 19 -20.30 -6.70 -0.69
N CYS A 20 -19.68 -7.20 -1.75
CA CYS A 20 -19.92 -6.70 -3.12
C CYS A 20 -21.13 -7.31 -3.84
N LYS A 21 -21.64 -8.46 -3.39
CA LYS A 21 -22.88 -9.06 -3.95
C LYS A 21 -24.10 -8.14 -3.76
N ALA A 22 -24.10 -7.30 -2.72
CA ALA A 22 -25.18 -6.35 -2.47
C ALA A 22 -25.18 -5.16 -3.45
N LEU A 23 -24.00 -4.73 -3.95
CA LEU A 23 -23.88 -3.55 -4.80
C LEU A 23 -24.35 -3.80 -6.25
N LEU A 24 -24.06 -4.97 -6.82
CA LEU A 24 -24.45 -5.33 -8.19
C LEU A 24 -25.96 -5.58 -8.33
N LEU A 25 -26.63 -5.98 -7.25
CA LEU A 25 -28.09 -6.16 -7.23
C LEU A 25 -28.85 -4.81 -7.24
N TRP A 26 -28.21 -3.71 -6.83
CA TRP A 26 -28.86 -2.40 -6.70
C TRP A 26 -28.63 -1.46 -7.87
N VAL A 27 -27.44 -1.47 -8.51
CA VAL A 27 -27.20 -0.61 -9.69
C VAL A 27 -27.97 -1.10 -10.93
N GLY A 28 -28.40 -2.37 -10.96
CA GLY A 28 -29.15 -2.97 -12.07
C GLY A 28 -30.68 -2.99 -11.93
N LEU A 29 -31.23 -2.67 -10.76
CA LEU A 29 -32.68 -2.70 -10.51
C LEU A 29 -33.13 -1.37 -9.89
N GLY A 30 -33.35 -0.40 -10.77
CA GLY A 30 -34.27 0.70 -10.48
C GLY A 30 -35.69 0.17 -10.35
N ILE A 31 -36.00 -0.46 -9.22
CA ILE A 31 -37.36 -0.78 -8.80
C ILE A 31 -37.53 -0.20 -7.40
N MET A 32 -38.30 0.88 -7.33
CA MET A 32 -38.89 1.39 -6.10
C MET A 32 -39.68 0.26 -5.42
N THR A 33 -39.19 -0.23 -4.29
CA THR A 33 -40.06 -0.81 -3.27
C THR A 33 -39.94 0.04 -2.03
N SER A 34 -41.04 0.71 -1.69
CA SER A 34 -41.26 1.39 -0.42
C SER A 34 -41.31 0.35 0.71
N GLY A 35 -40.15 -0.19 1.10
CA GLY A 35 -40.01 -0.85 2.39
C GLY A 35 -40.06 0.24 3.46
N ALA A 36 -41.00 0.13 4.40
CA ALA A 36 -41.07 1.04 5.54
C ALA A 36 -39.70 1.13 6.21
N VAL A 37 -39.14 2.33 6.24
CA VAL A 37 -37.92 2.62 6.98
C VAL A 37 -38.27 2.50 8.45
N TRP A 38 -37.74 1.48 9.12
CA TRP A 38 -38.00 1.26 10.55
C TRP A 38 -37.10 2.17 11.38
N GLU A 39 -37.65 3.30 11.81
CA GLU A 39 -37.05 4.16 12.83
C GLU A 39 -37.20 3.50 14.21
N MET A 40 -36.13 3.48 14.99
CA MET A 40 -36.15 2.94 16.34
C MET A 40 -36.11 4.06 17.37
N THR A 41 -37.07 4.05 18.29
CA THR A 41 -37.03 4.91 19.48
C THR A 41 -35.90 4.47 20.43
N PRO A 42 -35.45 5.34 21.37
CA PRO A 42 -34.50 4.95 22.40
C PRO A 42 -34.97 3.74 23.23
N GLU A 43 -36.26 3.62 23.52
CA GLU A 43 -36.86 2.51 24.24
C GLU A 43 -36.76 1.19 23.45
N ASP A 44 -37.11 1.22 22.16
CA ASP A 44 -36.96 0.07 21.26
C ASP A 44 -35.49 -0.36 21.14
N LEU A 45 -34.59 0.63 21.09
CA LEU A 45 -33.15 0.41 21.02
C LEU A 45 -32.62 -0.22 22.32
N GLY A 46 -33.07 0.24 23.49
CA GLY A 46 -32.76 -0.36 24.78
C GLY A 46 -33.15 -1.84 24.85
N GLN A 47 -34.39 -2.15 24.50
CA GLN A 47 -34.88 -3.54 24.46
C GLN A 47 -34.08 -4.40 23.47
N TYR A 48 -33.72 -3.84 22.32
CA TYR A 48 -32.91 -4.54 21.32
C TYR A 48 -31.50 -4.86 21.84
N ILE A 49 -30.81 -3.87 22.44
CA ILE A 49 -29.46 -4.04 22.98
C ILE A 49 -29.47 -5.10 24.08
N GLU A 50 -30.40 -5.01 25.04
CA GLU A 50 -30.53 -6.01 26.10
C GLU A 50 -30.74 -7.41 25.51
N LYS A 51 -31.68 -7.54 24.57
CA LYS A 51 -31.98 -8.83 23.93
C LYS A 51 -30.75 -9.40 23.21
N LYS A 52 -29.93 -8.56 22.58
CA LYS A 52 -28.72 -8.99 21.87
C LYS A 52 -27.58 -9.36 22.81
N LEU A 53 -27.36 -8.58 23.87
CA LEU A 53 -26.20 -8.74 24.74
C LEU A 53 -26.43 -9.70 25.92
N ARG A 54 -27.66 -10.18 26.14
CA ARG A 54 -28.03 -11.15 27.20
C ARG A 54 -27.20 -12.44 27.29
N ARG A 55 -26.48 -12.83 26.23
CA ARG A 55 -25.66 -14.06 26.19
C ARG A 55 -24.14 -13.80 26.20
N ASN A 56 -23.69 -12.67 26.73
CA ASN A 56 -22.30 -12.21 26.65
C ASN A 56 -21.81 -12.05 25.19
N ASP A 57 -22.72 -11.66 24.29
CA ASP A 57 -22.31 -11.29 22.93
C ASP A 57 -21.39 -10.06 23.02
N ARG A 58 -20.23 -10.12 22.36
CA ARG A 58 -19.28 -9.00 22.31
C ARG A 58 -19.49 -8.16 21.06
N SER A 59 -20.52 -8.45 20.26
CA SER A 59 -20.83 -7.74 19.03
C SER A 59 -22.24 -7.16 19.05
N LEU A 60 -22.33 -5.85 18.91
CA LEU A 60 -23.59 -5.16 18.63
C LEU A 60 -23.62 -4.73 17.17
N LYS A 61 -24.65 -5.17 16.43
CA LYS A 61 -24.87 -4.82 15.03
C LYS A 61 -26.26 -4.20 14.85
N LEU A 62 -26.28 -3.00 14.31
CA LEU A 62 -27.44 -2.18 13.99
C LEU A 62 -27.44 -1.95 12.47
N ASN A 63 -27.82 -2.98 11.72
CA ASN A 63 -27.85 -2.93 10.26
C ASN A 63 -29.20 -2.42 9.78
N GLU A 64 -29.21 -1.35 8.97
CA GLU A 64 -30.42 -0.78 8.34
C GLU A 64 -31.48 -0.38 9.38
N LYS A 65 -31.01 0.10 10.54
CA LYS A 65 -31.84 0.60 11.64
C LYS A 65 -31.55 2.07 11.78
N ILE A 66 -32.51 2.91 11.41
CA ILE A 66 -32.39 4.34 11.62
C ILE A 66 -32.59 4.60 13.11
N ILE A 67 -31.52 5.00 13.77
CA ILE A 67 -31.51 5.32 15.20
C ILE A 67 -31.35 6.81 15.44
N HIS A 68 -30.99 7.57 14.39
CA HIS A 68 -30.72 9.00 14.43
C HIS A 68 -29.60 9.35 15.44
N GLU A 69 -29.29 10.64 15.53
CA GLU A 69 -28.40 11.18 16.55
C GLU A 69 -28.84 10.78 17.98
N SER A 70 -30.15 10.81 18.26
CA SER A 70 -30.71 10.50 19.57
C SER A 70 -30.44 9.06 20.02
N GLY A 71 -30.54 8.09 19.11
CA GLY A 71 -30.23 6.70 19.41
C GLY A 71 -28.74 6.45 19.60
N ALA A 72 -27.87 7.15 18.87
CA ALA A 72 -26.44 7.13 19.10
C ALA A 72 -26.06 7.71 20.48
N LYS A 73 -26.70 8.81 20.89
CA LYS A 73 -26.56 9.38 22.24
C LYS A 73 -27.06 8.43 23.33
N PHE A 74 -28.17 7.74 23.09
CA PHE A 74 -28.66 6.71 24.00
C PHE A 74 -27.68 5.55 24.14
N LEU A 75 -27.17 5.03 23.00
CA LEU A 75 -26.14 3.98 22.97
C LEU A 75 -24.89 4.38 23.75
N ALA A 76 -24.37 5.58 23.50
CA ALA A 76 -23.17 6.10 24.15
C ALA A 76 -23.26 6.13 25.69
N ASN A 77 -24.48 6.24 26.24
CA ASN A 77 -24.71 6.26 27.68
C ASN A 77 -25.08 4.89 28.26
N SER A 78 -25.20 3.84 27.44
CA SER A 78 -25.60 2.51 27.91
C SER A 78 -24.41 1.74 28.51
N PRO A 79 -24.48 1.33 29.80
CA PRO A 79 -23.44 0.51 30.43
C PRO A 79 -23.29 -0.87 29.77
N LEU A 80 -24.31 -1.33 29.04
CA LEU A 80 -24.26 -2.60 28.32
C LEU A 80 -23.19 -2.62 27.23
N LEU A 81 -22.70 -1.46 26.78
CA LEU A 81 -21.60 -1.40 25.82
C LEU A 81 -20.24 -1.74 26.44
N GLU A 82 -20.10 -1.78 27.78
CA GLU A 82 -18.80 -2.06 28.41
C GLU A 82 -18.24 -3.46 28.07
N SER A 83 -19.12 -4.41 27.76
CA SER A 83 -18.73 -5.78 27.40
C SER A 83 -18.46 -5.99 25.92
N ILE A 84 -18.77 -5.02 25.04
CA ILE A 84 -18.63 -5.22 23.59
C ILE A 84 -17.22 -4.92 23.09
N THR A 85 -16.80 -5.68 22.08
CA THR A 85 -15.56 -5.45 21.33
C THR A 85 -15.83 -5.07 19.88
N VAL A 86 -17.07 -5.23 19.39
CA VAL A 86 -17.45 -4.91 18.01
C VAL A 86 -18.76 -4.11 18.00
N LEU A 87 -18.74 -2.93 17.40
CA LEU A 87 -19.93 -2.09 17.17
C LEU A 87 -20.05 -1.81 15.67
N LYS A 88 -21.18 -2.21 15.09
CA LYS A 88 -21.50 -1.92 13.69
C LYS A 88 -22.83 -1.19 13.61
N ILE A 89 -22.82 -0.01 12.99
CA ILE A 89 -23.98 0.82 12.70
C ILE A 89 -23.93 1.08 11.20
N TYR A 90 -24.88 0.52 10.46
CA TYR A 90 -24.97 0.70 9.01
C TYR A 90 -26.29 1.39 8.68
N LYS A 91 -26.22 2.52 7.95
CA LYS A 91 -27.40 3.34 7.61
C LYS A 91 -28.25 3.70 8.84
N GLY A 92 -27.60 4.22 9.88
CA GLY A 92 -28.25 4.63 11.13
C GLY A 92 -28.62 6.10 11.22
N ASP A 93 -28.15 6.92 10.27
CA ASP A 93 -28.30 8.38 10.23
C ASP A 93 -27.84 9.09 11.52
N ILE A 94 -26.72 8.64 12.08
CA ILE A 94 -26.25 9.15 13.38
C ILE A 94 -25.57 10.52 13.28
N GLY A 95 -25.05 10.89 12.10
CA GLY A 95 -24.34 12.15 11.87
C GLY A 95 -23.12 12.36 12.77
N ASP A 96 -22.53 13.56 12.69
CA ASP A 96 -21.32 13.89 13.46
C ASP A 96 -21.58 13.97 14.97
N GLU A 97 -22.75 14.44 15.39
CA GLU A 97 -23.10 14.55 16.82
C GLU A 97 -23.40 13.18 17.45
N GLY A 98 -23.93 12.22 16.69
CA GLY A 98 -24.02 10.83 17.14
C GLY A 98 -22.64 10.20 17.28
N VAL A 99 -21.73 10.45 16.32
CA VAL A 99 -20.33 10.02 16.40
C VAL A 99 -19.62 10.66 17.58
N ARG A 100 -19.84 11.94 17.86
CA ARG A 100 -19.33 12.63 19.04
C ARG A 100 -19.72 11.92 20.33
N ALA A 101 -21.00 11.57 20.46
CA ALA A 101 -21.49 10.87 21.64
C ALA A 101 -20.79 9.52 21.80
N LEU A 102 -20.67 8.73 20.72
CA LEU A 102 -19.95 7.45 20.74
C LEU A 102 -18.47 7.63 21.11
N ALA A 103 -17.78 8.61 20.50
CA ALA A 103 -16.38 8.91 20.78
C ALA A 103 -16.13 9.32 22.25
N GLN A 104 -17.12 9.93 22.91
CA GLN A 104 -17.05 10.34 24.31
C GLN A 104 -17.54 9.24 25.28
N SER A 105 -17.98 8.09 24.79
CA SER A 105 -18.48 7.00 25.62
C SER A 105 -17.34 6.23 26.30
N ARG A 106 -17.24 6.37 27.63
CA ARG A 106 -16.34 5.55 28.45
C ARG A 106 -16.63 4.04 28.39
N TYR A 107 -17.85 3.67 27.98
CA TYR A 107 -18.26 2.27 27.86
C TYR A 107 -17.68 1.60 26.61
N LEU A 108 -17.18 2.37 25.63
CA LEU A 108 -16.52 1.84 24.44
C LEU A 108 -15.00 1.64 24.61
N LYS A 109 -14.47 1.75 25.83
CA LYS A 109 -13.03 1.59 26.10
C LYS A 109 -12.44 0.24 25.68
N ASN A 110 -13.27 -0.81 25.58
CA ASN A 110 -12.87 -2.16 25.20
C ASN A 110 -13.08 -2.47 23.71
N LEU A 111 -13.52 -1.47 22.93
CA LEU A 111 -13.88 -1.67 21.54
C LEU A 111 -12.65 -1.93 20.68
N LYS A 112 -12.71 -2.98 19.86
CA LYS A 112 -11.69 -3.38 18.88
C LYS A 112 -12.09 -3.06 17.46
N GLU A 113 -13.38 -3.15 17.14
CA GLU A 113 -13.90 -2.84 15.81
C GLU A 113 -15.07 -1.86 15.91
N LEU A 114 -14.95 -0.75 15.18
CA LEU A 114 -15.99 0.24 15.00
C LEU A 114 -16.29 0.37 13.51
N SER A 115 -17.54 0.12 13.14
CA SER A 115 -18.04 0.33 11.78
C SER A 115 -19.22 1.28 11.83
N ILE A 116 -19.07 2.47 11.26
CA ILE A 116 -20.15 3.47 11.14
C ILE A 116 -20.35 3.83 9.67
N GLU A 117 -20.49 2.79 8.86
CA GLU A 117 -20.68 2.87 7.41
C GLU A 117 -22.00 3.58 7.05
N ASN A 118 -21.94 4.52 6.11
CA ASN A 118 -23.13 5.18 5.58
C ASN A 118 -23.97 5.85 6.66
N ASN A 119 -23.37 6.75 7.43
CA ASN A 119 -24.02 7.45 8.54
C ASN A 119 -23.94 8.98 8.45
N GLY A 120 -23.56 9.51 7.28
CA GLY A 120 -23.45 10.95 7.06
C GLY A 120 -22.32 11.60 7.85
N VAL A 121 -21.28 10.84 8.21
CA VAL A 121 -20.12 11.34 8.97
C VAL A 121 -19.28 12.25 8.08
N THR A 122 -18.89 13.41 8.59
CA THR A 122 -18.02 14.38 7.91
C THR A 122 -16.64 14.45 8.57
N ASP A 123 -15.81 15.40 8.15
CA ASP A 123 -14.54 15.72 8.80
C ASP A 123 -14.68 16.01 10.31
N VAL A 124 -15.83 16.54 10.73
CA VAL A 124 -16.12 16.84 12.14
C VAL A 124 -16.24 15.55 12.94
N GLY A 125 -17.03 14.58 12.47
CA GLY A 125 -17.16 13.28 13.12
C GLY A 125 -15.85 12.49 13.13
N ALA A 126 -15.07 12.55 12.03
CA ALA A 126 -13.75 11.94 11.97
C ALA A 126 -12.79 12.53 13.04
N ARG A 127 -12.85 13.85 13.27
CA ARG A 127 -12.10 14.51 14.33
C ARG A 127 -12.51 14.04 15.73
N TYR A 128 -13.81 13.92 16.01
CA TYR A 128 -14.26 13.39 17.29
C TYR A 128 -13.75 11.97 17.56
N LEU A 129 -13.72 11.11 16.54
CA LEU A 129 -13.12 9.78 16.66
C LEU A 129 -11.62 9.86 16.95
N ALA A 130 -10.90 10.72 16.24
CA ALA A 130 -9.45 10.92 16.42
C ALA A 130 -9.08 11.43 17.82
N GLU A 131 -9.93 12.27 18.42
CA GLU A 131 -9.74 12.88 19.74
C GLU A 131 -10.31 12.02 20.88
N SER A 132 -10.93 10.87 20.59
CA SER A 132 -11.54 10.03 21.62
C SER A 132 -10.49 9.48 22.59
N PRO A 133 -10.64 9.72 23.91
CA PRO A 133 -9.75 9.13 24.92
C PRO A 133 -10.07 7.66 25.20
N TYR A 134 -11.17 7.13 24.65
CA TYR A 134 -11.66 5.79 24.97
C TYR A 134 -11.42 4.78 23.84
N LEU A 135 -11.20 5.21 22.60
CA LEU A 135 -11.01 4.30 21.46
C LEU A 135 -9.55 3.82 21.29
N GLY A 136 -8.73 3.86 22.34
CA GLY A 136 -7.31 3.48 22.27
C GLY A 136 -7.04 2.01 21.95
N ASN A 137 -8.03 1.13 22.16
CA ASN A 137 -7.95 -0.29 21.86
C ASN A 137 -8.46 -0.67 20.46
N LEU A 138 -8.82 0.32 19.64
CA LEU A 138 -9.39 0.09 18.33
C LEU A 138 -8.34 -0.48 17.36
N GLU A 139 -8.66 -1.62 16.76
CA GLU A 139 -7.84 -2.32 15.76
C GLU A 139 -8.41 -2.11 14.35
N THR A 140 -9.74 -1.93 14.23
CA THR A 140 -10.42 -1.74 12.95
C THR A 140 -11.39 -0.57 13.01
N LEU A 141 -11.24 0.38 12.09
CA LEU A 141 -12.13 1.52 11.92
C LEU A 141 -12.67 1.55 10.49
N ASN A 142 -13.97 1.31 10.35
CA ASN A 142 -14.67 1.34 9.08
C ASN A 142 -15.58 2.57 8.97
N LEU A 143 -15.19 3.47 8.09
CA LEU A 143 -15.86 4.74 7.76
C LEU A 143 -16.35 4.75 6.30
N PHE A 144 -16.56 3.57 5.70
CA PHE A 144 -17.03 3.42 4.33
C PHE A 144 -18.27 4.28 4.03
N ASN A 145 -18.31 4.85 2.82
CA ASN A 145 -19.44 5.61 2.30
C ASN A 145 -19.92 6.72 3.25
N ASN A 146 -19.03 7.65 3.57
CA ASN A 146 -19.33 8.85 4.35
C ASN A 146 -18.85 10.10 3.57
N LYS A 147 -18.77 11.26 4.22
CA LYS A 147 -18.39 12.54 3.61
C LYS A 147 -17.08 13.07 4.20
N ILE A 148 -16.12 12.19 4.43
CA ILE A 148 -14.81 12.55 5.01
C ILE A 148 -13.89 13.03 3.90
N GLY A 149 -13.36 14.24 4.03
CA GLY A 149 -12.36 14.83 3.15
C GLY A 149 -10.96 14.79 3.78
N ASP A 150 -10.08 15.63 3.22
CA ASP A 150 -8.67 15.72 3.66
C ASP A 150 -8.52 16.15 5.12
N ALA A 151 -9.40 17.03 5.63
CA ALA A 151 -9.30 17.51 6.99
C ALA A 151 -9.63 16.42 8.02
N GLY A 152 -10.62 15.56 7.74
CA GLY A 152 -10.96 14.42 8.59
C GLY A 152 -9.92 13.31 8.51
N ALA A 153 -9.44 12.99 7.30
CA ALA A 153 -8.33 12.06 7.09
C ALA A 153 -7.07 12.48 7.87
N LYS A 154 -6.73 13.77 7.81
CA LYS A 154 -5.63 14.36 8.58
C LYS A 154 -5.85 14.25 10.09
N ALA A 155 -7.06 14.57 10.58
CA ALA A 155 -7.37 14.44 12.00
C ALA A 155 -7.18 12.99 12.50
N LEU A 156 -7.67 12.00 11.74
CA LEU A 156 -7.46 10.58 12.04
C LEU A 156 -5.97 10.23 12.07
N ALA A 157 -5.19 10.70 11.09
CA ALA A 157 -3.75 10.46 11.00
C ALA A 157 -2.95 11.07 12.15
N GLU A 158 -3.40 12.18 12.73
CA GLU A 158 -2.73 12.88 13.84
C GLU A 158 -3.20 12.40 15.23
N SER A 159 -4.16 11.46 15.29
CA SER A 159 -4.70 10.92 16.53
C SER A 159 -3.59 10.34 17.41
N GLN A 160 -3.64 10.67 18.70
CA GLN A 160 -2.73 10.10 19.72
C GLN A 160 -3.31 8.84 20.37
N THR A 161 -4.57 8.50 20.08
CA THR A 161 -5.28 7.39 20.70
C THR A 161 -5.42 6.21 19.74
N LEU A 162 -5.59 6.46 18.43
CA LEU A 162 -5.75 5.41 17.41
C LEU A 162 -4.43 4.73 16.98
N SER A 163 -3.39 4.73 17.81
CA SER A 163 -2.08 4.12 17.47
C SER A 163 -2.13 2.58 17.34
N GLY A 164 -3.19 1.96 17.86
CA GLY A 164 -3.42 0.52 17.78
C GLY A 164 -4.00 0.02 16.46
N LEU A 165 -4.38 0.93 15.56
CA LEU A 165 -5.15 0.61 14.35
C LEU A 165 -4.35 -0.27 13.38
N LEU A 166 -5.00 -1.35 12.91
CA LEU A 166 -4.50 -2.29 11.91
C LEU A 166 -5.20 -2.13 10.57
N ASP A 167 -6.46 -1.71 10.58
CA ASP A 167 -7.30 -1.55 9.40
C ASP A 167 -8.09 -0.23 9.47
N LEU A 168 -7.90 0.62 8.46
CA LEU A 168 -8.65 1.85 8.24
C LEU A 168 -9.35 1.81 6.89
N ASN A 169 -10.68 1.79 6.88
CA ASN A 169 -11.46 1.84 5.66
C ASN A 169 -12.15 3.20 5.48
N LEU A 170 -11.66 3.99 4.52
CA LEU A 170 -12.22 5.26 4.06
C LEU A 170 -12.73 5.17 2.62
N ASN A 171 -12.98 3.98 2.08
CA ASN A 171 -13.52 3.84 0.72
C ASN A 171 -14.85 4.61 0.58
N TYR A 172 -15.13 5.13 -0.62
CA TYR A 172 -16.32 5.95 -0.90
C TYR A 172 -16.43 7.17 0.04
N ASN A 173 -15.37 7.97 0.11
CA ASN A 173 -15.39 9.25 0.81
C ASN A 173 -14.90 10.35 -0.16
N GLU A 174 -14.50 11.49 0.38
CA GLU A 174 -14.05 12.66 -0.38
C GLU A 174 -12.56 12.96 -0.16
N VAL A 175 -11.77 11.96 0.27
CA VAL A 175 -10.33 12.11 0.55
C VAL A 175 -9.56 12.38 -0.74
N GLY A 176 -8.70 13.40 -0.72
CA GLY A 176 -7.81 13.77 -1.81
C GLY A 176 -6.36 13.36 -1.53
N ASP A 177 -5.45 14.01 -2.25
CA ASP A 177 -4.00 13.75 -2.16
C ASP A 177 -3.47 14.13 -0.77
N ALA A 178 -3.89 15.26 -0.20
CA ALA A 178 -3.41 15.73 1.09
C ALA A 178 -3.81 14.80 2.24
N GLY A 179 -5.06 14.33 2.27
CA GLY A 179 -5.54 13.38 3.27
C GLY A 179 -4.91 12.00 3.11
N THR A 180 -4.71 11.55 1.87
CA THR A 180 -3.98 10.31 1.58
C THR A 180 -2.55 10.36 2.12
N LEU A 181 -1.81 11.43 1.81
CA LEU A 181 -0.44 11.62 2.32
C LEU A 181 -0.41 11.71 3.84
N ALA A 182 -1.37 12.39 4.47
CA ALA A 182 -1.46 12.46 5.92
C ALA A 182 -1.58 11.07 6.57
N ILE A 183 -2.45 10.21 6.05
CA ILE A 183 -2.63 8.85 6.56
C ILE A 183 -1.36 8.03 6.35
N LEU A 184 -0.79 8.04 5.14
CA LEU A 184 0.35 7.20 4.77
C LEU A 184 1.67 7.59 5.46
N HIS A 185 1.80 8.86 5.84
CA HIS A 185 2.97 9.37 6.58
C HIS A 185 2.69 9.61 8.07
N SER A 186 1.58 9.11 8.59
CA SER A 186 1.22 9.25 10.00
C SER A 186 2.28 8.62 10.91
N SER A 187 2.78 9.39 11.88
CA SER A 187 3.63 8.87 12.96
C SER A 187 2.87 8.02 13.97
N SER A 188 1.54 8.11 14.00
CA SER A 188 0.67 7.39 14.92
C SER A 188 0.30 5.99 14.41
N PHE A 189 0.08 5.85 13.10
CA PHE A 189 -0.33 4.59 12.46
C PHE A 189 0.84 3.61 12.21
N LYS A 190 1.62 3.33 13.25
CA LYS A 190 2.80 2.44 13.18
C LYS A 190 2.45 0.96 12.91
N ARG A 191 1.21 0.57 13.18
CA ARG A 191 0.72 -0.82 13.05
C ARG A 191 -0.25 -1.00 11.88
N LEU A 192 -0.52 0.04 11.11
CA LEU A 192 -1.54 0.01 10.07
C LEU A 192 -1.11 -0.88 8.90
N VAL A 193 -1.90 -1.91 8.63
CA VAL A 193 -1.65 -2.92 7.59
C VAL A 193 -2.62 -2.75 6.43
N HIS A 194 -3.87 -2.37 6.68
CA HIS A 194 -4.89 -2.27 5.65
C HIS A 194 -5.45 -0.85 5.57
N ILE A 195 -5.48 -0.31 4.36
CA ILE A 195 -6.00 1.03 4.07
C ILE A 195 -6.93 0.95 2.87
N GLY A 196 -8.20 1.28 3.09
CA GLY A 196 -9.20 1.47 2.06
C GLY A 196 -9.31 2.95 1.68
N LEU A 197 -8.89 3.31 0.45
CA LEU A 197 -9.07 4.65 -0.12
C LEU A 197 -9.66 4.61 -1.55
N ALA A 198 -10.25 3.49 -1.96
CA ALA A 198 -10.94 3.37 -3.24
C ALA A 198 -12.16 4.30 -3.32
N TYR A 199 -12.49 4.76 -4.53
CA TYR A 199 -13.63 5.65 -4.77
C TYR A 199 -13.59 6.93 -3.92
N ASN A 200 -12.42 7.55 -3.88
CA ASN A 200 -12.18 8.86 -3.27
C ASN A 200 -11.68 9.85 -4.36
N LYS A 201 -11.34 11.08 -3.98
CA LYS A 201 -10.91 12.16 -4.88
C LYS A 201 -9.39 12.18 -5.10
N LEU A 202 -8.77 11.01 -5.26
CA LEU A 202 -7.31 10.90 -5.40
C LEU A 202 -6.85 11.45 -6.75
N GLY A 203 -5.91 12.37 -6.69
CA GLY A 203 -5.11 12.82 -7.81
C GLY A 203 -3.91 11.90 -8.04
N LYS A 204 -2.94 12.40 -8.83
CA LYS A 204 -1.76 11.62 -9.19
C LYS A 204 -0.86 11.35 -7.97
N GLU A 205 -0.75 12.31 -7.05
CA GLU A 205 0.16 12.20 -5.91
C GLU A 205 -0.35 11.19 -4.89
N GLY A 206 -1.64 11.23 -4.53
CA GLY A 206 -2.25 10.29 -3.60
C GLY A 206 -2.28 8.87 -4.18
N ALA A 207 -2.59 8.73 -5.48
CA ALA A 207 -2.53 7.43 -6.15
C ALA A 207 -1.11 6.85 -6.16
N GLN A 208 -0.08 7.69 -6.35
CA GLN A 208 1.31 7.25 -6.29
C GLN A 208 1.72 6.88 -4.87
N ALA A 209 1.37 7.68 -3.87
CA ALA A 209 1.66 7.38 -2.47
C ALA A 209 1.05 6.03 -2.02
N LEU A 210 -0.18 5.73 -2.45
CA LEU A 210 -0.81 4.43 -2.21
C LEU A 210 -0.07 3.27 -2.87
N LYS A 211 0.40 3.44 -4.10
CA LYS A 211 1.23 2.43 -4.78
C LYS A 211 2.53 2.20 -4.02
N ASP A 212 3.18 3.28 -3.58
CA ASP A 212 4.41 3.22 -2.81
C ASP A 212 4.20 2.48 -1.49
N PHE A 213 3.13 2.80 -0.76
CA PHE A 213 2.74 2.11 0.48
C PHE A 213 2.55 0.60 0.27
N ARG A 214 1.80 0.21 -0.75
CA ARG A 214 1.58 -1.20 -1.09
C ARG A 214 2.87 -1.91 -1.49
N LEU A 215 3.76 -1.23 -2.19
CA LEU A 215 5.04 -1.79 -2.59
C LEU A 215 5.97 -2.01 -1.39
N ARG A 216 5.96 -1.10 -0.39
CA ARG A 216 6.66 -1.33 0.88
C ARG A 216 6.19 -2.59 1.57
N GLN A 217 4.87 -2.79 1.67
CA GLN A 217 4.30 -4.01 2.25
C GLN A 217 4.73 -5.27 1.47
N LYS A 218 4.76 -5.19 0.14
CA LYS A 218 5.22 -6.29 -0.71
C LYS A 218 6.71 -6.60 -0.50
N ILE A 219 7.55 -5.59 -0.24
CA ILE A 219 8.96 -5.80 0.12
C ILE A 219 9.10 -6.54 1.46
N GLU A 220 8.31 -6.18 2.46
CA GLU A 220 8.27 -6.91 3.73
C GLU A 220 7.83 -8.38 3.52
N GLU A 221 6.82 -8.60 2.68
CA GLU A 221 6.35 -9.95 2.32
C GLU A 221 7.44 -10.76 1.59
N TRP A 222 8.10 -10.16 0.59
CA TRP A 222 9.22 -10.81 -0.11
C TRP A 222 10.37 -11.14 0.82
N LYS A 223 10.66 -10.28 1.80
CA LYS A 223 11.67 -10.57 2.82
C LYS A 223 11.24 -11.74 3.71
N ALA A 224 9.98 -11.78 4.13
CA ALA A 224 9.44 -12.83 4.98
C ALA A 224 9.36 -14.20 4.27
N THR A 225 9.35 -14.20 2.93
CA THR A 225 9.29 -15.39 2.08
C THR A 225 10.61 -15.72 1.38
N ASP A 226 11.72 -15.09 1.82
CA ASP A 226 13.06 -15.23 1.24
C ASP A 226 13.09 -15.15 -0.30
N SER A 227 12.26 -14.26 -0.84
CA SER A 227 12.11 -14.01 -2.27
C SER A 227 12.61 -12.63 -2.68
N LEU A 228 13.10 -11.83 -1.74
CA LEU A 228 13.52 -10.44 -1.98
C LEU A 228 14.74 -10.35 -2.92
N GLU A 229 15.59 -11.37 -2.93
CA GLU A 229 16.74 -11.49 -3.82
C GLU A 229 16.33 -11.70 -5.29
N ASN A 230 15.12 -12.24 -5.55
CA ASN A 230 14.66 -12.54 -6.89
C ASN A 230 13.33 -11.84 -7.23
N LEU A 231 13.45 -10.62 -7.76
CA LEU A 231 12.31 -9.79 -8.14
C LEU A 231 12.05 -9.80 -9.65
N GLU A 232 12.56 -10.77 -10.39
CA GLU A 232 12.34 -10.84 -11.84
C GLU A 232 10.84 -10.79 -12.21
N LYS A 233 10.49 -10.00 -13.24
CA LYS A 233 9.12 -9.88 -13.78
C LYS A 233 8.07 -9.40 -12.77
N ASN A 234 8.45 -8.59 -11.80
CA ASN A 234 7.54 -8.02 -10.81
C ASN A 234 7.00 -6.63 -11.15
N TYR A 235 7.40 -6.04 -12.28
CA TYR A 235 6.97 -4.72 -12.75
C TYR A 235 7.16 -3.62 -11.70
N ILE A 236 8.26 -3.67 -10.94
CA ILE A 236 8.47 -2.72 -9.84
C ILE A 236 8.77 -1.29 -10.35
N GLY A 237 9.32 -1.15 -11.57
CA GLY A 237 9.73 0.12 -12.16
C GLY A 237 10.78 0.88 -11.34
N ASP A 238 11.14 2.07 -11.81
CA ASP A 238 12.19 2.87 -11.16
C ASP A 238 11.83 3.25 -9.73
N ARG A 239 10.57 3.61 -9.50
CA ARG A 239 10.08 3.94 -8.16
C ARG A 239 10.21 2.77 -7.20
N GLY A 240 10.03 1.54 -7.68
CA GLY A 240 10.21 0.36 -6.85
C GLY A 240 11.66 0.13 -6.44
N VAL A 241 12.62 0.44 -7.30
CA VAL A 241 14.04 0.46 -6.93
C VAL A 241 14.31 1.53 -5.87
N MET A 242 13.77 2.74 -6.01
CA MET A 242 13.92 3.79 -4.98
C MET A 242 13.42 3.31 -3.61
N ILE A 243 12.24 2.69 -3.58
CA ILE A 243 11.65 2.17 -2.32
C ILE A 243 12.48 0.99 -1.78
N LEU A 244 12.99 0.11 -2.64
CA LEU A 244 13.89 -0.97 -2.24
C LEU A 244 15.16 -0.43 -1.58
N LEU A 245 15.73 0.66 -2.11
CA LEU A 245 16.92 1.31 -1.55
C LEU A 245 16.64 2.00 -0.20
N GLU A 246 15.38 2.36 0.09
CA GLU A 246 14.99 2.87 1.40
C GLU A 246 14.88 1.76 2.45
N SER A 247 14.57 0.53 2.03
CA SER A 247 14.46 -0.63 2.91
C SER A 247 15.78 -0.90 3.67
N PRO A 248 15.72 -1.35 4.94
CA PRO A 248 16.90 -1.80 5.66
C PRO A 248 17.48 -3.12 5.13
N TYR A 249 16.71 -3.90 4.35
CA TYR A 249 17.14 -5.23 3.91
C TYR A 249 18.17 -5.20 2.78
N ILE A 250 18.17 -4.14 1.97
CA ILE A 250 19.03 -4.04 0.79
C ILE A 250 20.52 -4.09 1.14
N SER A 251 20.90 -3.68 2.35
CA SER A 251 22.30 -3.73 2.83
C SER A 251 22.81 -5.13 3.16
N GLU A 252 21.92 -6.12 3.20
CA GLU A 252 22.26 -7.51 3.49
C GLU A 252 22.25 -8.39 2.23
N ILE A 253 21.71 -7.88 1.12
CA ILE A 253 21.58 -8.64 -0.12
C ILE A 253 22.94 -8.77 -0.80
N GLN A 254 23.27 -9.99 -1.21
CA GLN A 254 24.46 -10.30 -2.02
C GLN A 254 24.10 -10.63 -3.47
N GLU A 255 22.91 -11.18 -3.70
CA GLU A 255 22.42 -11.47 -5.03
C GLU A 255 21.08 -10.78 -5.24
N LEU A 256 21.00 -9.96 -6.29
CA LEU A 256 19.80 -9.20 -6.60
C LEU A 256 19.45 -9.38 -8.07
N ASN A 257 18.29 -9.98 -8.32
CA ASN A 257 17.71 -10.10 -9.66
C ASN A 257 16.55 -9.12 -9.83
N LEU A 258 16.79 -8.09 -10.65
CA LEU A 258 15.83 -7.07 -11.06
C LEU A 258 15.50 -7.18 -12.55
N SER A 259 15.76 -8.32 -13.18
CA SER A 259 15.51 -8.52 -14.61
C SER A 259 14.03 -8.35 -14.96
N ASN A 260 13.72 -7.82 -16.15
CA ASN A 260 12.36 -7.65 -16.66
C ASN A 260 11.42 -6.86 -15.71
N ASN A 261 11.88 -5.71 -15.20
CA ASN A 261 11.11 -4.88 -14.25
C ASN A 261 10.75 -3.48 -14.78
N ASN A 262 10.93 -3.26 -16.08
CA ASN A 262 10.74 -1.95 -16.72
C ASN A 262 11.60 -0.85 -16.09
N LEU A 263 12.84 -1.17 -15.74
CA LEU A 263 13.78 -0.21 -15.18
C LEU A 263 14.39 0.66 -16.28
N THR A 264 14.53 1.95 -16.03
CA THR A 264 15.26 2.90 -16.88
C THR A 264 16.59 3.30 -16.22
N ASP A 265 17.35 4.17 -16.89
CA ASP A 265 18.59 4.72 -16.33
C ASP A 265 18.40 5.39 -14.97
N GLU A 266 17.22 5.95 -14.66
CA GLU A 266 16.97 6.60 -13.37
C GLU A 266 17.04 5.61 -12.20
N ALA A 267 16.53 4.39 -12.38
CA ALA A 267 16.68 3.32 -11.38
C ALA A 267 18.15 2.94 -11.18
N ILE A 268 18.88 2.83 -12.29
CA ILE A 268 20.28 2.38 -12.28
C ILE A 268 21.19 3.44 -11.65
N VAL A 269 20.96 4.71 -11.95
CA VAL A 269 21.65 5.84 -11.32
C VAL A 269 21.43 5.84 -9.81
N ALA A 270 20.18 5.62 -9.35
CA ALA A 270 19.91 5.54 -7.91
C ALA A 270 20.57 4.34 -7.24
N LEU A 271 20.55 3.17 -7.90
CA LEU A 271 21.22 1.97 -7.39
C LEU A 271 22.73 2.17 -7.30
N ALA A 272 23.35 2.70 -8.35
CA ALA A 272 24.78 3.02 -8.43
C ALA A 272 25.23 4.03 -7.35
N ASN A 273 24.39 5.02 -7.05
CA ASN A 273 24.71 6.05 -6.05
C ASN A 273 24.44 5.60 -4.60
N SER A 274 23.87 4.41 -4.38
CA SER A 274 23.52 3.93 -3.04
C SER A 274 24.67 3.17 -2.38
N SER A 275 25.21 3.68 -1.28
CA SER A 275 26.21 2.96 -0.49
C SER A 275 25.69 1.66 0.14
N LYS A 276 24.37 1.51 0.22
CA LYS A 276 23.73 0.33 0.79
C LYS A 276 23.90 -0.92 -0.09
N VAL A 277 24.21 -0.80 -1.38
CA VAL A 277 24.40 -1.97 -2.25
C VAL A 277 25.83 -2.54 -2.22
N SER A 278 26.66 -2.08 -1.28
CA SER A 278 28.07 -2.46 -1.14
C SER A 278 28.35 -3.94 -0.89
N LYS A 279 27.38 -4.72 -0.43
CA LYS A 279 27.51 -6.18 -0.26
C LYS A 279 27.17 -6.98 -1.52
N LEU A 280 26.62 -6.35 -2.57
CA LEU A 280 26.24 -7.07 -3.79
C LEU A 280 27.44 -7.74 -4.45
N ARG A 281 27.25 -9.02 -4.76
CA ARG A 281 28.14 -9.89 -5.54
C ARG A 281 27.55 -10.22 -6.90
N SER A 282 26.23 -10.26 -7.01
CA SER A 282 25.51 -10.58 -8.24
C SER A 282 24.38 -9.59 -8.44
N LEU A 283 24.38 -8.90 -9.58
CA LEU A 283 23.33 -7.99 -9.99
C LEU A 283 22.84 -8.37 -11.38
N ARG A 284 21.58 -8.79 -11.47
CA ARG A 284 20.94 -9.12 -12.75
C ARG A 284 19.91 -8.05 -13.11
N LEU A 285 20.09 -7.44 -14.27
CA LEU A 285 19.33 -6.31 -14.78
C LEU A 285 18.84 -6.56 -16.22
N ALA A 286 18.80 -7.83 -16.64
CA ALA A 286 18.47 -8.19 -18.00
C ALA A 286 17.03 -7.82 -18.38
N GLY A 287 16.77 -7.47 -19.64
CA GLY A 287 15.41 -7.20 -20.11
C GLY A 287 14.80 -5.92 -19.54
N ASN A 288 15.60 -4.86 -19.39
CA ASN A 288 15.16 -3.54 -18.93
C ASN A 288 15.39 -2.50 -20.04
N TYR A 289 15.21 -1.21 -19.72
CA TYR A 289 15.38 -0.08 -20.64
C TYR A 289 16.68 0.70 -20.35
N ILE A 290 17.76 -0.01 -20.00
CA ILE A 290 19.05 0.60 -19.64
C ILE A 290 19.79 1.02 -20.91
N THR A 291 20.26 2.26 -20.95
CA THR A 291 21.05 2.82 -22.07
C THR A 291 22.51 3.03 -21.66
N ASP A 292 23.29 3.69 -22.51
CA ASP A 292 24.66 4.11 -22.20
C ASP A 292 24.77 4.89 -20.89
N ARG A 293 23.76 5.72 -20.57
CA ARG A 293 23.74 6.51 -19.33
C ARG A 293 23.68 5.61 -18.09
N GLY A 294 22.86 4.57 -18.10
CA GLY A 294 22.78 3.62 -16.99
C GLY A 294 24.04 2.76 -16.88
N ALA A 295 24.62 2.32 -18.01
CA ALA A 295 25.89 1.61 -18.03
C ALA A 295 27.05 2.48 -17.47
N GLU A 296 27.09 3.76 -17.83
CA GLU A 296 28.04 4.73 -17.30
C GLU A 296 27.87 4.92 -15.78
N ALA A 297 26.63 4.98 -15.29
CA ALA A 297 26.36 5.08 -13.86
C ALA A 297 26.88 3.85 -13.09
N LEU A 298 26.66 2.64 -13.62
CA LEU A 298 27.22 1.41 -13.04
C LEU A 298 28.75 1.42 -13.06
N ALA A 299 29.36 1.86 -14.16
CA ALA A 299 30.82 1.94 -14.30
C ALA A 299 31.47 2.88 -13.28
N LYS A 300 30.77 3.95 -12.89
CA LYS A 300 31.23 4.96 -11.92
C LYS A 300 30.91 4.60 -10.47
N SER A 301 30.18 3.52 -10.21
CA SER A 301 29.70 3.17 -8.88
C SER A 301 30.80 2.53 -8.02
N GLU A 302 31.39 3.31 -7.11
CA GLU A 302 32.33 2.79 -6.10
C GLU A 302 31.68 1.74 -5.19
N SER A 303 30.37 1.87 -4.95
CA SER A 303 29.61 0.96 -4.10
C SER A 303 29.42 -0.42 -4.71
N LEU A 304 29.65 -0.60 -6.01
CA LEU A 304 29.47 -1.89 -6.70
C LEU A 304 30.78 -2.64 -6.93
N GLY A 305 31.89 -2.18 -6.35
CA GLY A 305 33.21 -2.79 -6.62
C GLY A 305 33.39 -4.22 -6.11
N ASN A 306 32.40 -4.71 -5.35
CA ASN A 306 32.31 -6.06 -4.83
C ASN A 306 31.61 -7.04 -5.80
N LEU A 307 31.06 -6.55 -6.91
CA LEU A 307 30.37 -7.38 -7.90
C LEU A 307 31.31 -8.38 -8.57
N LYS A 308 30.82 -9.61 -8.65
CA LYS A 308 31.39 -10.73 -9.42
C LYS A 308 30.58 -11.01 -10.67
N ASN A 309 29.25 -10.85 -10.59
CA ASN A 309 28.34 -11.12 -11.69
C ASN A 309 27.49 -9.89 -12.01
N LEU A 310 27.55 -9.43 -13.25
CA LEU A 310 26.71 -8.36 -13.77
C LEU A 310 26.03 -8.82 -15.06
N ASP A 311 24.70 -8.96 -15.02
CA ASP A 311 23.91 -9.33 -16.20
C ASP A 311 23.12 -8.12 -16.71
N LEU A 312 23.50 -7.63 -17.89
CA LEU A 312 22.91 -6.49 -18.60
C LEU A 312 22.35 -6.92 -19.96
N ASN A 313 22.09 -8.21 -20.19
CA ASN A 313 21.52 -8.70 -21.43
C ASN A 313 20.18 -8.02 -21.78
N PHE A 314 19.82 -7.95 -23.06
CA PHE A 314 18.51 -7.42 -23.49
C PHE A 314 18.23 -6.02 -22.94
N ASN A 315 19.17 -5.10 -23.14
CA ASN A 315 19.02 -3.67 -22.84
C ASN A 315 19.34 -2.86 -24.11
N TYR A 316 19.53 -1.55 -23.98
CA TYR A 316 19.77 -0.62 -25.09
C TYR A 316 21.17 0.02 -25.02
N ILE A 317 22.15 -0.68 -24.45
CA ILE A 317 23.53 -0.20 -24.30
C ILE A 317 24.21 -0.21 -25.68
N GLY A 318 24.86 0.89 -26.05
CA GLY A 318 25.68 1.06 -27.24
C GLY A 318 27.18 1.07 -26.93
N ASP A 319 27.96 1.55 -27.90
CA ASP A 319 29.42 1.60 -27.79
C ASP A 319 29.89 2.51 -26.64
N GLU A 320 29.19 3.62 -26.36
CA GLU A 320 29.55 4.54 -25.27
C GLU A 320 29.42 3.89 -23.89
N GLY A 321 28.34 3.17 -23.63
CA GLY A 321 28.18 2.41 -22.40
C GLY A 321 29.18 1.26 -22.28
N ALA A 322 29.50 0.59 -23.40
CA ALA A 322 30.57 -0.40 -23.45
C ALA A 322 31.95 0.20 -23.12
N PHE A 323 32.28 1.39 -23.66
CA PHE A 323 33.51 2.12 -23.31
C PHE A 323 33.56 2.48 -21.82
N ALA A 324 32.44 2.91 -21.25
CA ALA A 324 32.36 3.23 -19.83
C ALA A 324 32.63 1.99 -18.96
N LEU A 325 31.95 0.87 -19.25
CA LEU A 325 32.17 -0.40 -18.54
C LEU A 325 33.60 -0.93 -18.71
N ALA A 326 34.20 -0.78 -19.90
CA ALA A 326 35.59 -1.17 -20.14
C ALA A 326 36.61 -0.38 -19.31
N LYS A 327 36.27 0.83 -18.87
CA LYS A 327 37.12 1.71 -18.05
C LYS A 327 36.77 1.67 -16.55
N ALA A 328 35.82 0.82 -16.14
CA ALA A 328 35.33 0.76 -14.77
C ALA A 328 36.33 0.05 -13.83
N GLU A 329 37.23 0.80 -13.21
CA GLU A 329 38.23 0.26 -12.27
C GLU A 329 37.60 -0.49 -11.09
N HIS A 330 36.48 0.03 -10.57
CA HIS A 330 35.78 -0.57 -9.43
C HIS A 330 35.24 -1.96 -9.78
N LEU A 331 34.90 -2.24 -11.04
CA LEU A 331 34.37 -3.54 -11.49
C LEU A 331 35.47 -4.56 -11.81
N SER A 332 36.70 -4.35 -11.35
CA SER A 332 37.83 -5.26 -11.58
C SER A 332 37.67 -6.67 -10.98
N GLN A 333 36.71 -6.85 -10.06
CA GLN A 333 36.39 -8.16 -9.47
C GLN A 333 35.35 -8.95 -10.27
N LEU A 334 34.86 -8.43 -11.41
CA LEU A 334 33.88 -9.14 -12.23
C LEU A 334 34.47 -10.43 -12.81
N GLU A 335 33.78 -11.53 -12.53
CA GLU A 335 33.99 -12.87 -13.10
C GLU A 335 33.03 -13.12 -14.27
N MET A 336 31.88 -12.44 -14.29
CA MET A 336 30.89 -12.53 -15.35
C MET A 336 30.29 -11.15 -15.67
N LEU A 337 30.39 -10.76 -16.94
CA LEU A 337 29.69 -9.62 -17.51
C LEU A 337 28.91 -10.12 -18.71
N ARG A 338 27.60 -9.88 -18.76
CA ARG A 338 26.75 -10.26 -19.90
C ARG A 338 26.14 -9.04 -20.56
N LEU A 339 26.40 -8.86 -21.85
CA LEU A 339 25.95 -7.72 -22.65
C LEU A 339 25.31 -8.14 -23.97
N GLY A 340 24.94 -9.41 -24.11
CA GLY A 340 24.22 -9.93 -25.28
C GLY A 340 22.91 -9.20 -25.52
N GLN A 341 22.49 -9.13 -26.78
CA GLN A 341 21.23 -8.49 -27.20
C GLN A 341 21.13 -7.02 -26.75
N ASN A 342 22.25 -6.31 -26.83
CA ASN A 342 22.36 -4.85 -26.74
C ASN A 342 22.68 -4.26 -28.13
N ARG A 343 22.99 -2.95 -28.20
CA ARG A 343 23.33 -2.20 -29.42
C ARG A 343 24.83 -1.91 -29.54
N ILE A 344 25.67 -2.78 -28.96
CA ILE A 344 27.13 -2.64 -28.97
C ILE A 344 27.66 -3.04 -30.36
N GLY A 345 28.40 -2.12 -30.97
CA GLY A 345 29.10 -2.31 -32.23
C GLY A 345 30.51 -2.86 -32.04
N PHE A 346 31.27 -2.86 -33.14
CA PHE A 346 32.64 -3.39 -33.16
C PHE A 346 33.57 -2.63 -32.21
N GLU A 347 33.43 -1.31 -32.13
CA GLU A 347 34.32 -0.45 -31.34
C GLU A 347 34.10 -0.66 -29.83
N GLY A 348 32.85 -0.75 -29.37
CA GLY A 348 32.53 -1.08 -27.98
C GLY A 348 32.95 -2.50 -27.60
N ALA A 349 32.74 -3.48 -28.49
CA ALA A 349 33.21 -4.85 -28.29
C ALA A 349 34.74 -4.90 -28.16
N ARG A 350 35.47 -4.19 -29.03
CA ARG A 350 36.94 -4.10 -28.98
C ARG A 350 37.41 -3.45 -27.67
N ALA A 351 36.73 -2.42 -27.18
CA ALA A 351 37.10 -1.80 -25.92
C ALA A 351 36.90 -2.70 -24.71
N LEU A 352 35.82 -3.48 -24.68
CA LEU A 352 35.58 -4.47 -23.62
C LEU A 352 36.67 -5.55 -23.62
N ASP A 353 37.05 -6.06 -24.79
CA ASP A 353 38.13 -7.05 -24.97
C ASP A 353 39.50 -6.50 -24.53
N GLN A 354 39.77 -5.22 -24.80
CA GLN A 354 41.02 -4.54 -24.46
C GLN A 354 41.02 -3.94 -23.04
N SER A 355 39.97 -4.16 -22.24
CA SER A 355 39.87 -3.57 -20.91
C SER A 355 40.98 -4.09 -19.99
N PRO A 356 41.76 -3.20 -19.33
CA PRO A 356 42.75 -3.63 -18.35
C PRO A 356 42.14 -4.07 -17.01
N TYR A 357 40.83 -3.84 -16.81
CA TYR A 357 40.11 -4.08 -15.56
C TYR A 357 39.27 -5.37 -15.61
N LEU A 358 38.72 -5.74 -16.77
CA LEU A 358 37.86 -6.92 -16.94
C LEU A 358 38.65 -8.23 -17.17
N LYS A 359 39.81 -8.38 -16.51
CA LYS A 359 40.72 -9.53 -16.72
C LYS A 359 40.27 -10.83 -16.07
N ASN A 360 39.35 -10.75 -15.12
CA ASN A 360 38.87 -11.89 -14.33
C ASN A 360 37.64 -12.57 -14.96
N LEU A 361 37.18 -12.11 -16.14
CA LEU A 361 36.03 -12.69 -16.81
C LEU A 361 36.31 -14.15 -17.22
N ILE A 362 35.50 -15.07 -16.70
CA ILE A 362 35.59 -16.50 -16.99
C ILE A 362 34.54 -16.97 -18.01
N TYR A 363 33.63 -16.08 -18.42
CA TYR A 363 32.59 -16.34 -19.42
C TYR A 363 32.65 -15.30 -20.55
N PRO A 364 32.25 -15.68 -21.79
CA PRO A 364 32.13 -14.72 -22.88
C PRO A 364 31.15 -13.59 -22.55
N ILE A 365 31.54 -12.36 -22.89
CA ILE A 365 30.70 -11.16 -22.70
C ILE A 365 29.42 -11.22 -23.54
N PHE A 366 29.57 -11.75 -24.75
CA PHE A 366 28.50 -11.94 -25.73
C PHE A 366 28.25 -13.44 -25.89
N GLY A 367 27.17 -13.94 -25.27
CA GLY A 367 26.70 -15.31 -25.42
C GLY A 367 25.52 -15.40 -26.39
N PHE A 368 25.41 -16.54 -27.10
CA PHE A 368 24.16 -16.92 -27.76
C PHE A 368 23.20 -17.43 -26.68
N TYR A 369 22.03 -16.78 -26.56
CA TYR A 369 20.99 -17.14 -25.60
C TYR A 369 19.69 -17.43 -26.35
#